data_AF-A0A0L0S0Y8-F1
#
_entry.id   AF-A0A0L0S0Y8-F1
#
_cell.length_a   1.000
_cell.length_b   1.000
_cell.length_c   1.000
_cell.angle_alpha   90.00
_cell.angle_beta   90.00
_cell.angle_gamma   90.00
#
_symmetry.space_group_name_H-M   'P 1'
#
loop_
_entity.id
_entity.type
_entity.pdbx_description
1 polymer ?
#
loop_
_entity_poly.entity_id
_entity_poly.type
_entity_poly.pdbx_seq_one_letter_code
_entity_poly.pdbx_strand_id
1 'polypeptide(L)'
;MASTDRGRDLTEAHLAHDDSTLISIPVGNGTTTVRAYLHAPRTALAGALLVSGVGGGVSGPTGMYVSLATRLAREGVATLRLDYRVPGRTPECVADMAAAIQLLQDRYAVDKIATVGWSFGSAPVFTLADRMRDVQLIKAIAVVAPQMADAMGIDNVPPVPVLFVHGEDDQCLPPRCSKMLKRSYDTSLAFQAHGGRCDVVLMPDDDHCLTHTFRAAETRILDFLLDALVPARHAKHVVASLVPSDTVGIDLMRKGHDLDTVPGGSEHESINDHTRAARADGSV
;
A
#
# COMPACT_ATOMS: atom_id res chain seq x y z
N MET A 1 12.43 5.36 33.21
CA MET A 1 11.12 6.00 33.43
C MET A 1 10.37 5.98 32.10
N ALA A 2 9.22 5.31 32.10
CA ALA A 2 8.15 5.19 31.10
C ALA A 2 8.49 5.46 29.61
N SER A 3 8.59 4.36 28.86
CA SER A 3 8.24 4.28 27.44
C SER A 3 6.80 4.78 27.28
N THR A 4 6.60 5.91 26.61
CA THR A 4 5.26 6.36 26.20
C THR A 4 4.84 5.56 24.98
N ASP A 5 4.43 4.32 25.22
CA ASP A 5 3.54 3.60 24.32
C ASP A 5 2.23 4.39 24.24
N ARG A 6 2.13 5.30 23.27
CA ARG A 6 0.89 5.99 22.96
C ARG A 6 -0.03 4.95 22.35
N GLY A 7 -0.81 4.30 23.21
CA GLY A 7 -1.89 3.40 22.85
C GLY A 7 -2.80 4.07 21.82
N ARG A 8 -2.60 3.70 20.55
CA ARG A 8 -3.46 4.00 19.41
C ARG A 8 -4.65 3.04 19.49
N ASP A 9 -5.69 3.47 20.19
CA ASP A 9 -6.88 2.68 20.51
C ASP A 9 -7.77 2.53 19.28
N LEU A 10 -7.64 1.38 18.60
CA LEU A 10 -8.42 1.00 17.44
C LEU A 10 -9.63 0.17 17.90
N THR A 11 -10.76 0.81 18.22
CA THR A 11 -11.93 0.10 18.77
C THR A 11 -12.61 -0.84 17.76
N GLU A 12 -13.29 -1.88 18.25
CA GLU A 12 -13.99 -2.93 17.47
C GLU A 12 -15.06 -2.43 16.48
N ALA A 13 -15.41 -1.15 16.51
CA ALA A 13 -16.39 -0.54 15.59
C ALA A 13 -15.85 -0.33 14.14
N HIS A 14 -14.60 -0.68 13.85
CA HIS A 14 -13.93 -0.43 12.57
C HIS A 14 -14.46 -1.23 11.36
N LEU A 15 -15.24 -2.30 11.57
CA LEU A 15 -15.28 -3.43 10.63
C LEU A 15 -16.65 -4.11 10.49
N ALA A 16 -17.76 -3.41 10.34
CA ALA A 16 -19.05 -4.11 10.14
C ALA A 16 -19.04 -5.06 8.90
N HIS A 17 -18.07 -4.90 7.98
CA HIS A 17 -17.83 -5.74 6.80
C HIS A 17 -16.35 -6.10 6.52
N ASP A 18 -15.42 -5.85 7.45
CA ASP A 18 -13.99 -6.19 7.28
C ASP A 18 -13.67 -7.44 8.11
N ASP A 19 -13.56 -8.58 7.42
CA ASP A 19 -13.31 -9.92 8.01
C ASP A 19 -11.84 -10.13 8.43
N SER A 20 -11.09 -9.05 8.72
CA SER A 20 -9.69 -9.15 9.11
C SER A 20 -9.46 -9.39 10.59
N THR A 21 -8.29 -9.94 10.88
CA THR A 21 -7.82 -10.16 12.25
C THR A 21 -6.65 -9.24 12.53
N LEU A 22 -6.71 -8.45 13.61
CA LEU A 22 -5.55 -7.72 14.11
C LEU A 22 -4.50 -8.70 14.63
N ILE A 23 -3.29 -8.61 14.13
CA ILE A 23 -2.16 -9.44 14.54
C ILE A 23 -0.96 -8.58 14.92
N SER A 24 -0.11 -9.14 15.78
CA SER A 24 1.17 -8.58 16.18
C SER A 24 2.29 -9.47 15.66
N ILE A 25 3.22 -8.89 14.90
CA ILE A 25 4.28 -9.60 14.17
C ILE A 25 5.63 -9.27 14.81
N PRO A 26 6.38 -10.25 15.35
CA PRO A 26 7.73 -10.02 15.84
C PRO A 26 8.68 -9.54 14.74
N VAL A 27 9.50 -8.52 15.03
CA VAL A 27 10.47 -7.98 14.07
C VAL A 27 11.91 -8.20 14.56
N GLY A 28 12.79 -8.61 13.65
CA GLY A 28 14.20 -8.88 13.96
C GLY A 28 14.35 -10.05 14.93
N ASN A 29 14.99 -9.82 16.07
CA ASN A 29 15.14 -10.84 17.13
C ASN A 29 13.89 -11.02 18.01
N GLY A 30 12.77 -10.39 17.64
CA GLY A 30 11.49 -10.50 18.37
C GLY A 30 11.36 -9.61 19.61
N THR A 31 12.29 -8.68 19.83
CA THR A 31 12.22 -7.71 20.95
C THR A 31 11.18 -6.61 20.72
N THR A 32 10.70 -6.45 19.49
CA THR A 32 9.66 -5.49 19.13
C THR A 32 8.66 -6.16 18.20
N THR A 33 7.46 -5.60 18.12
CA THR A 33 6.41 -6.10 17.24
C THR A 33 5.84 -4.98 16.38
N VAL A 34 5.39 -5.34 15.18
CA VAL A 34 4.65 -4.47 14.27
C VAL A 34 3.20 -4.96 14.15
N ARG A 35 2.25 -4.04 14.07
CA ARG A 35 0.82 -4.36 13.99
C ARG A 35 0.40 -4.52 12.53
N ALA A 36 -0.48 -5.48 12.25
CA ALA A 36 -1.10 -5.62 10.94
C ALA A 36 -2.53 -6.15 11.04
N TYR A 37 -3.36 -5.83 10.04
CA TYR A 37 -4.63 -6.52 9.81
C TYR A 37 -4.44 -7.60 8.77
N LEU A 38 -4.73 -8.84 9.15
CA LEU A 38 -4.65 -10.02 8.30
C LEU A 38 -6.01 -10.36 7.70
N HIS A 39 -6.09 -10.31 6.38
CA HIS A 39 -7.20 -10.81 5.58
C HIS A 39 -6.85 -12.22 5.10
N ALA A 40 -7.41 -13.23 5.78
CA ALA A 40 -7.08 -14.63 5.54
C ALA A 40 -8.00 -15.25 4.45
N PRO A 41 -7.45 -15.81 3.36
CA PRO A 41 -8.23 -16.58 2.40
C PRO A 41 -8.60 -17.95 2.98
N ARG A 42 -9.64 -18.60 2.42
CA ARG A 42 -9.91 -20.03 2.69
C ARG A 42 -8.77 -20.94 2.27
N THR A 43 -8.10 -20.59 1.17
CA THR A 43 -6.91 -21.28 0.66
C THR A 43 -5.98 -20.22 0.09
N ALA A 44 -4.79 -20.11 0.66
CA ALA A 44 -3.78 -19.16 0.20
C ALA A 44 -3.02 -19.73 -1.00
N LEU A 45 -2.89 -18.91 -2.05
CA LEU A 45 -2.16 -19.21 -3.29
C LEU A 45 -1.00 -18.24 -3.54
N ALA A 46 -1.04 -17.10 -2.85
CA ALA A 46 -0.10 -16.00 -2.90
C ALA A 46 -0.31 -15.11 -1.66
N GLY A 47 0.58 -14.15 -1.45
CA GLY A 47 0.42 -13.12 -0.43
C GLY A 47 0.45 -11.70 -1.00
N ALA A 48 -0.06 -10.75 -0.24
CA ALA A 48 0.02 -9.33 -0.54
C ALA A 48 0.31 -8.51 0.72
N LEU A 49 1.07 -7.43 0.55
CA LEU A 49 1.41 -6.51 1.63
C LEU A 49 1.10 -5.06 1.20
N LEU A 50 0.23 -4.41 1.95
CA LEU A 50 -0.29 -3.07 1.70
C LEU A 50 0.25 -2.15 2.78
N VAL A 51 0.92 -1.07 2.37
CA VAL A 51 1.57 -0.14 3.27
C VAL A 51 1.23 1.31 2.93
N SER A 52 0.96 2.08 3.97
CA SER A 52 0.50 3.48 3.88
C SER A 52 1.68 4.47 3.81
N GLY A 53 1.35 5.76 3.79
CA GLY A 53 2.31 6.86 3.65
C GLY A 53 3.12 7.16 4.90
N VAL A 54 3.65 8.38 4.96
CA VAL A 54 4.64 8.81 5.96
C VAL A 54 4.08 8.86 7.38
N GLY A 55 2.75 8.92 7.54
CA GLY A 55 2.04 8.78 8.82
C GLY A 55 1.94 7.36 9.36
N GLY A 56 2.22 6.35 8.53
CA GLY A 56 1.84 4.97 8.81
C GLY A 56 0.36 4.74 8.56
N GLY A 57 -0.25 3.89 9.38
CA GLY A 57 -1.65 3.52 9.24
C GLY A 57 -1.89 2.34 8.31
N VAL A 58 -3.17 2.00 8.12
CA VAL A 58 -3.59 0.70 7.54
C VAL A 58 -4.65 0.82 6.45
N SER A 59 -5.23 2.00 6.27
CA SER A 59 -6.41 2.18 5.43
C SER A 59 -6.03 2.60 4.00
N GLY A 60 -4.86 3.20 3.81
CA GLY A 60 -4.40 3.68 2.52
C GLY A 60 -5.20 4.87 1.99
N PRO A 61 -4.97 5.28 0.74
CA PRO A 61 -5.63 6.45 0.15
C PRO A 61 -7.15 6.23 0.08
N THR A 62 -7.93 7.14 0.67
CA THR A 62 -9.40 7.08 0.74
C THR A 62 -9.92 5.73 1.30
N GLY A 63 -9.16 5.09 2.20
CA GLY A 63 -9.56 3.83 2.82
C GLY A 63 -9.55 2.60 1.89
N MET A 64 -9.01 2.73 0.67
CA MET A 64 -9.11 1.69 -0.35
C MET A 64 -8.47 0.34 0.06
N TYR A 65 -7.49 0.33 0.97
CA TYR A 65 -6.83 -0.92 1.37
C TYR A 65 -7.77 -1.88 2.08
N VAL A 66 -8.78 -1.38 2.79
CA VAL A 66 -9.81 -2.22 3.44
C VAL A 66 -10.52 -3.06 2.38
N SER A 67 -11.05 -2.39 1.33
CA SER A 67 -11.74 -3.05 0.23
C SER A 67 -10.81 -3.96 -0.58
N LEU A 68 -9.62 -3.46 -0.92
CA LEU A 68 -8.64 -4.19 -1.71
C LEU A 68 -8.21 -5.49 -1.02
N ALA A 69 -7.90 -5.44 0.28
CA ALA A 69 -7.43 -6.61 1.04
C ALA A 69 -8.50 -7.70 1.17
N THR A 70 -9.74 -7.33 1.45
CA THR A 70 -10.85 -8.29 1.52
C THR A 70 -11.07 -8.99 0.19
N ARG A 71 -10.93 -8.26 -0.92
CA ARG A 71 -11.15 -8.81 -2.27
C ARG A 71 -9.99 -9.70 -2.72
N LEU A 72 -8.76 -9.32 -2.43
CA LEU A 72 -7.59 -10.18 -2.62
C LEU A 72 -7.72 -11.50 -1.84
N ALA A 73 -8.15 -11.45 -0.58
CA ALA A 73 -8.38 -12.65 0.22
C ALA A 73 -9.47 -13.57 -0.34
N ARG A 74 -10.54 -13.01 -0.93
CA ARG A 74 -11.57 -13.81 -1.61
C ARG A 74 -11.03 -14.59 -2.81
N GLU A 75 -10.02 -14.04 -3.49
CA GLU A 75 -9.35 -14.68 -4.63
C GLU A 75 -8.18 -15.59 -4.24
N GLY A 76 -7.95 -15.80 -2.94
CA GLY A 76 -6.90 -16.69 -2.43
C GLY A 76 -5.57 -16.01 -2.15
N VAL A 77 -5.53 -14.69 -2.02
CA VAL A 77 -4.32 -13.94 -1.68
C VAL A 77 -4.33 -13.53 -0.21
N ALA A 78 -3.44 -14.12 0.60
CA ALA A 78 -3.28 -13.78 2.01
C ALA A 78 -2.71 -12.37 2.16
N THR A 79 -3.51 -11.45 2.69
CA THR A 79 -3.22 -10.01 2.58
C THR A 79 -3.02 -9.35 3.93
N LEU A 80 -1.94 -8.60 4.08
CA LEU A 80 -1.63 -7.81 5.28
C LEU A 80 -1.73 -6.32 4.98
N ARG A 81 -2.47 -5.58 5.82
CA ARG A 81 -2.40 -4.12 5.93
C ARG A 81 -1.54 -3.78 7.14
N LEU A 82 -0.35 -3.24 6.92
CA LEU A 82 0.70 -3.11 7.94
C LEU A 82 0.81 -1.66 8.46
N ASP A 83 0.79 -1.49 9.78
CA ASP A 83 1.05 -0.21 10.45
C ASP A 83 2.49 -0.17 10.95
N TYR A 84 3.34 0.63 10.30
CA TYR A 84 4.76 0.72 10.63
C TYR A 84 5.03 1.00 12.13
N ARG A 85 6.09 0.41 12.67
CA ARG A 85 6.59 0.77 14.02
C ARG A 85 7.12 2.20 14.03
N VAL A 86 7.87 2.58 13.00
CA VAL A 86 8.49 3.90 12.85
C VAL A 86 8.21 4.42 11.44
N PRO A 87 7.02 4.99 11.21
CA PRO A 87 6.65 5.48 9.89
C PRO A 87 7.57 6.64 9.45
N GLY A 88 7.77 6.79 8.15
CA GLY A 88 8.69 7.77 7.58
C GLY A 88 10.18 7.41 7.65
N ARG A 89 10.53 6.22 8.12
CA ARG A 89 11.91 5.74 8.23
C ARG A 89 12.10 4.45 7.44
N THR A 90 12.61 4.58 6.21
CA THR A 90 12.70 3.49 5.23
C THR A 90 13.37 2.22 5.77
N PRO A 91 14.53 2.25 6.46
CA PRO A 91 15.17 1.02 6.97
C PRO A 91 14.30 0.24 7.96
N GLU A 92 13.66 0.93 8.90
CA GLU A 92 12.76 0.38 9.91
C GLU A 92 11.49 -0.18 9.27
N CYS A 93 10.90 0.57 8.33
CA CYS A 93 9.74 0.14 7.56
C CYS A 93 10.03 -1.13 6.74
N VAL A 94 11.21 -1.22 6.10
CA VAL A 94 11.62 -2.42 5.36
C VAL A 94 11.78 -3.63 6.28
N ALA A 95 12.30 -3.44 7.50
CA ALA A 95 12.40 -4.52 8.48
C ALA A 95 11.02 -5.04 8.90
N ASP A 96 10.05 -4.14 9.08
CA ASP A 96 8.66 -4.48 9.39
C ASP A 96 8.02 -5.29 8.26
N MET A 97 8.20 -4.83 7.03
CA MET A 97 7.67 -5.48 5.84
C MET A 97 8.30 -6.86 5.62
N ALA A 98 9.60 -7.01 5.85
CA ALA A 98 10.27 -8.30 5.75
C ALA A 98 9.73 -9.31 6.79
N ALA A 99 9.48 -8.87 8.03
CA ALA A 99 8.85 -9.71 9.05
C ALA A 99 7.41 -10.09 8.68
N ALA A 100 6.64 -9.16 8.11
CA ALA A 100 5.29 -9.41 7.61
C ALA A 100 5.27 -10.45 6.47
N ILE A 101 6.22 -10.36 5.53
CA ILE A 101 6.39 -11.34 4.46
C ILE A 101 6.76 -12.71 5.05
N GLN A 102 7.73 -12.78 5.97
CA GLN A 102 8.11 -14.04 6.61
C GLN A 102 6.90 -14.70 7.29
N LEU A 103 6.06 -13.93 7.98
CA LEU A 103 4.83 -14.45 8.59
C LEU A 103 3.86 -15.03 7.54
N LEU A 104 3.73 -14.38 6.37
CA LEU A 104 2.92 -14.94 5.28
C LEU A 104 3.50 -16.26 4.78
N GLN A 105 4.82 -16.33 4.58
CA GLN A 105 5.51 -17.57 4.15
C GLN A 105 5.32 -18.68 5.17
N ASP A 106 5.53 -18.41 6.46
CA ASP A 106 5.47 -19.42 7.52
C ASP A 106 4.03 -19.94 7.72
N ARG A 107 3.04 -19.03 7.70
CA ARG A 107 1.65 -19.36 8.00
C ARG A 107 0.91 -19.99 6.83
N TYR A 108 1.28 -19.62 5.60
CA TYR A 108 0.52 -19.97 4.40
C TYR A 108 1.35 -20.65 3.32
N ALA A 109 2.66 -20.85 3.52
CA ALA A 109 3.58 -21.42 2.54
C ALA A 109 3.56 -20.70 1.18
N VAL A 110 3.30 -19.38 1.19
CA VAL A 110 3.26 -18.58 -0.04
C VAL A 110 4.68 -18.24 -0.51
N ASP A 111 4.89 -18.31 -1.82
CA ASP A 111 6.16 -18.06 -2.50
C ASP A 111 6.04 -16.98 -3.60
N LYS A 112 4.87 -16.34 -3.67
CA LYS A 112 4.56 -15.23 -4.56
C LYS A 112 3.91 -14.12 -3.75
N ILE A 113 4.56 -12.97 -3.70
CA ILE A 113 4.09 -11.80 -2.97
C ILE A 113 3.90 -10.63 -3.94
N ALA A 114 2.85 -9.84 -3.75
CA ALA A 114 2.78 -8.51 -4.32
C ALA A 114 2.77 -7.43 -3.24
N THR A 115 3.24 -6.24 -3.57
CA THR A 115 3.26 -5.10 -2.65
C THR A 115 2.48 -3.92 -3.20
N VAL A 116 1.83 -3.19 -2.31
CA VAL A 116 1.16 -1.92 -2.61
C VAL A 116 1.66 -0.86 -1.65
N GLY A 117 2.27 0.20 -2.17
CA GLY A 117 2.76 1.33 -1.38
C GLY A 117 2.06 2.63 -1.77
N TRP A 118 1.63 3.43 -0.79
CA TRP A 118 1.06 4.75 -1.05
C TRP A 118 2.00 5.84 -0.54
N SER A 119 2.21 6.88 -1.35
CA SER A 119 3.04 8.04 -0.98
C SER A 119 4.44 7.59 -0.57
N PHE A 120 4.93 7.99 0.60
CA PHE A 120 6.15 7.44 1.22
C PHE A 120 6.28 5.92 1.13
N GLY A 121 5.17 5.16 1.25
CA GLY A 121 5.15 3.71 1.20
C GLY A 121 5.78 3.10 -0.08
N SER A 122 5.94 3.88 -1.16
CA SER A 122 6.69 3.42 -2.34
C SER A 122 8.17 3.17 -2.07
N ALA A 123 8.83 4.01 -1.26
CA ALA A 123 10.26 3.90 -0.94
C ALA A 123 10.64 2.57 -0.26
N PRO A 124 10.00 2.17 0.86
CA PRO A 124 10.29 0.89 1.49
C PRO A 124 9.85 -0.29 0.63
N VAL A 125 8.80 -0.16 -0.20
CA VAL A 125 8.42 -1.20 -1.18
C VAL A 125 9.52 -1.48 -2.20
N PHE A 126 10.10 -0.46 -2.83
CA PHE A 126 11.19 -0.66 -3.78
C PHE A 126 12.46 -1.19 -3.10
N THR A 127 12.79 -0.65 -1.93
CA THR A 127 13.95 -1.09 -1.15
C THR A 127 13.83 -2.55 -0.71
N LEU A 128 12.63 -2.99 -0.33
CA LEU A 128 12.36 -4.38 0.01
C LEU A 128 12.52 -5.31 -1.20
N ALA A 129 11.98 -4.91 -2.35
CA ALA A 129 12.07 -5.69 -3.58
C ALA A 129 13.53 -5.84 -4.06
N ASP A 130 14.35 -4.79 -3.95
CA ASP A 130 15.80 -4.87 -4.18
C ASP A 130 16.45 -5.89 -3.23
N ARG A 131 16.21 -5.77 -1.91
CA ARG A 131 16.78 -6.70 -0.91
C ARG A 131 16.36 -8.16 -1.10
N MET A 132 15.20 -8.41 -1.70
CA MET A 132 14.65 -9.74 -1.95
C MET A 132 14.86 -10.23 -3.40
N ARG A 133 15.67 -9.54 -4.19
CA ARG A 133 15.84 -9.83 -5.63
C ARG A 133 16.29 -11.26 -5.92
N ASP A 134 17.18 -11.82 -5.11
CA ASP A 134 17.78 -13.14 -5.37
C ASP A 134 16.81 -14.30 -5.10
N VAL A 135 15.86 -14.12 -4.17
CA VAL A 135 14.82 -15.12 -3.85
C VAL A 135 13.60 -15.00 -4.76
N GLN A 136 13.51 -13.92 -5.55
CA GLN A 136 12.44 -13.65 -6.52
C GLN A 136 11.02 -13.75 -5.94
N LEU A 137 10.85 -13.41 -4.65
CA LEU A 137 9.58 -13.56 -3.94
C LEU A 137 8.52 -12.54 -4.37
N ILE A 138 8.94 -11.31 -4.66
CA ILE A 138 8.06 -10.23 -5.14
C ILE A 138 7.76 -10.47 -6.62
N LYS A 139 6.47 -10.55 -6.98
CA LYS A 139 5.98 -10.82 -8.33
C LYS A 139 5.27 -9.64 -8.98
N ALA A 140 4.83 -8.65 -8.20
CA ALA A 140 4.24 -7.42 -8.71
C ALA A 140 4.35 -6.30 -7.66
N ILE A 141 4.47 -5.07 -8.14
CA ILE A 141 4.51 -3.88 -7.30
C ILE A 141 3.50 -2.87 -7.84
N ALA A 142 2.58 -2.42 -6.99
CA ALA A 142 1.74 -1.26 -7.27
C ALA A 142 2.13 -0.11 -6.34
N VAL A 143 2.16 1.12 -6.86
CA VAL A 143 2.35 2.31 -6.03
C VAL A 143 1.33 3.38 -6.38
N VAL A 144 0.82 4.05 -5.35
CA VAL A 144 -0.14 5.14 -5.46
C VAL A 144 0.54 6.43 -5.03
N ALA A 145 0.45 7.47 -5.85
CA ALA A 145 0.99 8.80 -5.59
C ALA A 145 2.41 8.79 -4.97
N PRO A 146 3.39 8.08 -5.55
CA PRO A 146 4.69 7.86 -4.90
C PRO A 146 5.53 9.14 -4.80
N GLN A 147 6.43 9.16 -3.82
CA GLN A 147 7.47 10.17 -3.69
C GLN A 147 8.77 9.77 -4.39
N MET A 148 9.64 10.74 -4.68
CA MET A 148 10.99 10.50 -5.19
C MET A 148 12.01 10.23 -4.08
N ALA A 149 11.83 10.81 -2.89
CA ALA A 149 12.76 10.66 -1.77
C ALA A 149 12.83 9.18 -1.34
N ASP A 150 14.05 8.67 -1.15
CA ASP A 150 14.33 7.26 -0.81
C ASP A 150 13.72 6.19 -1.75
N ALA A 151 13.17 6.58 -2.90
CA ALA A 151 12.47 5.68 -3.81
C ALA A 151 13.36 5.18 -4.97
N MET A 152 14.60 5.64 -5.06
CA MET A 152 15.55 5.25 -6.12
C MET A 152 15.98 3.78 -6.04
N GLY A 153 15.64 3.06 -4.97
CA GLY A 153 15.77 1.59 -4.94
C GLY A 153 15.05 0.89 -6.10
N ILE A 154 14.13 1.57 -6.78
CA ILE A 154 13.48 1.09 -7.99
C ILE A 154 14.46 0.70 -9.12
N ASP A 155 15.66 1.30 -9.17
CA ASP A 155 16.69 0.98 -10.16
C ASP A 155 17.21 -0.46 -10.06
N ASN A 156 17.06 -1.07 -8.88
CA ASN A 156 17.52 -2.42 -8.60
C ASN A 156 16.37 -3.43 -8.50
N VAL A 157 15.12 -2.98 -8.63
CA VAL A 157 13.95 -3.84 -8.56
C VAL A 157 14.04 -4.91 -9.65
N PRO A 158 13.75 -6.19 -9.34
CA PRO A 158 13.71 -7.26 -10.35
C PRO A 158 12.79 -6.94 -11.54
N PRO A 159 12.91 -7.65 -12.67
CA PRO A 159 12.04 -7.47 -13.83
C PRO A 159 10.63 -8.04 -13.57
N VAL A 160 9.87 -7.38 -12.70
CA VAL A 160 8.50 -7.71 -12.30
C VAL A 160 7.55 -6.62 -12.79
N PRO A 161 6.26 -6.92 -13.04
CA PRO A 161 5.28 -5.89 -13.31
C PRO A 161 5.26 -4.79 -12.23
N VAL A 162 5.29 -3.52 -12.65
CA VAL A 162 5.14 -2.33 -11.81
C VAL A 162 3.98 -1.48 -12.32
N LEU A 163 3.07 -1.07 -11.43
CA LEU A 163 1.97 -0.16 -11.73
C LEU A 163 2.08 1.10 -10.89
N PHE A 164 2.04 2.25 -11.53
CA PHE A 164 1.91 3.55 -10.90
C PHE A 164 0.49 4.08 -11.08
N VAL A 165 -0.14 4.54 -10.01
CA VAL A 165 -1.43 5.26 -10.06
C VAL A 165 -1.25 6.62 -9.41
N HIS A 166 -1.73 7.70 -10.04
CA HIS A 166 -1.47 9.07 -9.57
C HIS A 166 -2.59 10.03 -9.97
N GLY A 167 -3.06 10.88 -9.06
CA GLY A 167 -4.02 11.94 -9.36
C GLY A 167 -3.37 13.10 -10.13
N GLU A 168 -3.99 13.58 -11.21
CA GLU A 168 -3.39 14.64 -12.04
C GLU A 168 -3.21 15.98 -11.30
N ASP A 169 -4.05 16.23 -10.30
CA ASP A 169 -4.08 17.46 -9.50
C ASP A 169 -3.44 17.28 -8.12
N ASP A 170 -2.65 16.23 -7.91
CA ASP A 170 -1.91 16.00 -6.67
C ASP A 170 -0.98 17.18 -6.32
N GLN A 171 -1.38 17.96 -5.32
CA GLN A 171 -0.63 19.11 -4.80
C GLN A 171 0.39 18.72 -3.71
N CYS A 172 0.31 17.51 -3.15
CA CYS A 172 1.34 16.98 -2.23
C CYS A 172 2.58 16.57 -3.03
N LEU A 173 2.38 15.71 -4.02
CA LEU A 173 3.42 15.11 -4.83
C LEU A 173 2.97 15.15 -6.29
N PRO A 174 3.64 15.92 -7.16
CA PRO A 174 3.15 16.05 -8.53
C PRO A 174 3.31 14.74 -9.33
N PRO A 175 2.45 14.45 -10.33
CA PRO A 175 2.48 13.26 -11.18
C PRO A 175 3.83 12.96 -11.87
N ARG A 176 4.70 13.99 -11.98
CA ARG A 176 6.08 13.82 -12.45
C ARG A 176 6.85 12.78 -11.64
N CYS A 177 6.53 12.57 -10.35
CA CYS A 177 7.17 11.56 -9.51
C CYS A 177 6.97 10.15 -10.08
N SER A 178 5.72 9.76 -10.39
CA SER A 178 5.45 8.48 -11.07
C SER A 178 6.15 8.36 -12.42
N LYS A 179 6.15 9.44 -13.23
CA LYS A 179 6.82 9.45 -14.54
C LYS A 179 8.34 9.28 -14.44
N MET A 180 8.97 9.92 -13.45
CA MET A 180 10.41 9.83 -13.22
C MET A 180 10.81 8.44 -12.70
N LEU A 181 10.07 7.89 -11.74
CA LEU A 181 10.29 6.53 -11.23
C LEU A 181 10.09 5.48 -12.32
N LYS A 182 9.03 5.60 -13.12
CA LYS A 182 8.83 4.77 -14.32
C LYS A 182 10.07 4.81 -15.22
N ARG A 183 10.56 6.01 -15.54
CA ARG A 183 11.74 6.16 -16.39
C ARG A 183 12.96 5.46 -15.78
N SER A 184 13.17 5.62 -14.48
CA SER A 184 14.23 4.93 -13.73
C SER A 184 14.13 3.41 -13.93
N TYR A 185 12.94 2.85 -13.67
CA TYR A 185 12.67 1.43 -13.84
C TYR A 185 12.89 0.93 -15.27
N ASP A 186 12.31 1.62 -16.27
CA ASP A 186 12.44 1.28 -17.69
C ASP A 186 13.91 1.29 -18.16
N THR A 187 14.75 2.12 -17.53
CA THR A 187 16.19 2.22 -17.86
C THR A 187 17.10 1.37 -16.98
N SER A 188 16.56 0.65 -16.01
CA SER A 188 17.33 -0.23 -15.14
C SER A 188 17.98 -1.37 -15.92
N LEU A 189 19.14 -1.85 -15.45
CA LEU A 189 19.83 -2.99 -16.06
C LEU A 189 18.94 -4.25 -16.08
N ALA A 190 18.16 -4.46 -15.02
CA ALA A 190 17.25 -5.59 -14.91
C ALA A 190 16.16 -5.55 -16.00
N PHE A 191 15.52 -4.39 -16.18
CA PHE A 191 14.50 -4.21 -17.21
C PHE A 191 15.08 -4.34 -18.62
N GLN A 192 16.26 -3.77 -18.87
CA GLN A 192 16.92 -3.89 -20.17
C GLN A 192 17.30 -5.34 -20.51
N ALA A 193 17.70 -6.13 -19.51
CA ALA A 193 18.11 -7.52 -19.72
C ALA A 193 16.94 -8.49 -19.91
N HIS A 194 15.80 -8.25 -19.24
CA HIS A 194 14.71 -9.23 -19.14
C HIS A 194 13.35 -8.71 -19.61
N GLY A 195 13.26 -7.43 -19.96
CA GLY A 195 12.00 -6.74 -20.15
C GLY A 195 11.24 -6.55 -18.84
N GLY A 196 9.98 -6.17 -18.96
CA GLY A 196 9.06 -5.98 -17.84
C GLY A 196 7.81 -5.25 -18.30
N ARG A 197 6.81 -5.19 -17.42
CA ARG A 197 5.61 -4.37 -17.62
C ARG A 197 5.66 -3.21 -16.63
N CYS A 198 5.64 -1.99 -17.11
CA CYS A 198 5.66 -0.81 -16.27
C CYS A 198 4.66 0.21 -16.80
N ASP A 199 3.55 0.41 -16.08
CA ASP A 199 2.44 1.24 -16.51
C ASP A 199 2.24 2.42 -15.55
N VAL A 200 1.87 3.59 -16.10
CA VAL A 200 1.43 4.75 -15.31
C VAL A 200 -0.01 5.05 -15.68
N VAL A 201 -0.88 5.06 -14.68
CA VAL A 201 -2.27 5.48 -14.77
C VAL A 201 -2.41 6.82 -14.08
N LEU A 202 -2.76 7.84 -14.86
CA LEU A 202 -3.12 9.16 -14.33
C LEU A 202 -4.63 9.21 -14.15
N MET A 203 -5.05 9.63 -12.96
CA MET A 203 -6.45 9.79 -12.59
C MET A 203 -6.83 11.27 -12.80
N PRO A 204 -7.66 11.59 -13.80
CA PRO A 204 -7.99 12.98 -14.12
C PRO A 204 -8.64 13.71 -12.95
N ASP A 205 -8.27 14.98 -12.79
CA ASP A 205 -8.83 15.92 -11.80
C ASP A 205 -8.81 15.41 -10.35
N ASP A 206 -7.91 14.46 -10.02
CA ASP A 206 -7.87 13.81 -8.71
C ASP A 206 -6.62 14.18 -7.90
N ASP A 207 -6.75 14.03 -6.59
CA ASP A 207 -5.78 14.50 -5.60
C ASP A 207 -4.80 13.39 -5.16
N HIS A 208 -3.98 13.70 -4.14
CA HIS A 208 -3.02 12.78 -3.54
C HIS A 208 -3.63 11.49 -2.96
N CYS A 209 -4.89 11.56 -2.54
CA CYS A 209 -5.64 10.46 -1.92
C CYS A 209 -6.54 9.73 -2.92
N LEU A 210 -6.57 10.18 -4.18
CA LEU A 210 -7.50 9.73 -5.20
C LEU A 210 -8.96 9.86 -4.75
N THR A 211 -9.29 10.93 -4.02
CA THR A 211 -10.59 11.13 -3.37
C THR A 211 -11.77 10.94 -4.33
N HIS A 212 -11.62 11.35 -5.60
CA HIS A 212 -12.72 11.32 -6.57
C HIS A 212 -12.78 10.03 -7.38
N THR A 213 -11.66 9.34 -7.56
CA THR A 213 -11.54 8.18 -8.46
C THR A 213 -11.05 6.90 -7.78
N PHE A 214 -10.98 6.87 -6.44
CA PHE A 214 -10.46 5.74 -5.65
C PHE A 214 -11.05 4.39 -6.08
N ARG A 215 -12.33 4.32 -6.49
CA ARG A 215 -12.97 3.07 -6.97
C ARG A 215 -12.34 2.55 -8.26
N ALA A 216 -12.08 3.47 -9.21
CA ALA A 216 -11.44 3.13 -10.47
C ALA A 216 -9.97 2.75 -10.24
N ALA A 217 -9.27 3.50 -9.40
CA ALA A 217 -7.91 3.18 -8.98
C ALA A 217 -7.81 1.80 -8.31
N GLU A 218 -8.70 1.51 -7.35
CA GLU A 218 -8.78 0.21 -6.68
C GLU A 218 -9.02 -0.93 -7.67
N THR A 219 -9.92 -0.73 -8.65
CA THR A 219 -10.18 -1.72 -9.69
C THR A 219 -8.91 -2.01 -10.50
N ARG A 220 -8.20 -0.96 -10.94
CA ARG A 220 -6.96 -1.10 -11.71
C ARG A 220 -5.87 -1.83 -10.90
N ILE A 221 -5.71 -1.47 -9.63
CA ILE A 221 -4.73 -2.10 -8.74
C ILE A 221 -5.10 -3.56 -8.51
N LEU A 222 -6.36 -3.88 -8.18
CA LEU A 222 -6.79 -5.26 -7.98
C LEU A 222 -6.49 -6.11 -9.22
N ASP A 223 -6.99 -5.70 -10.39
CA ASP A 223 -6.83 -6.48 -11.62
C ASP A 223 -5.35 -6.72 -11.92
N PHE A 224 -4.52 -5.69 -11.77
CA PHE A 224 -3.08 -5.79 -11.94
C PHE A 224 -2.43 -6.81 -10.98
N LEU A 225 -2.82 -6.82 -9.71
CA LEU A 225 -2.27 -7.76 -8.71
C LEU A 225 -2.75 -9.19 -8.95
N LEU A 226 -4.03 -9.39 -9.28
CA LEU A 226 -4.60 -10.72 -9.55
C LEU A 226 -4.01 -11.34 -10.83
N ASP A 227 -3.85 -10.54 -11.89
CA ASP A 227 -3.15 -10.94 -13.12
C ASP A 227 -1.75 -11.51 -12.80
N ALA A 228 -1.03 -10.90 -11.87
CA ALA A 228 0.33 -11.30 -11.53
C ALA A 228 0.40 -12.49 -10.56
N LEU A 229 -0.51 -12.58 -9.59
CA LEU A 229 -0.44 -13.56 -8.50
C LEU A 229 -1.21 -14.86 -8.77
N VAL A 230 -2.42 -14.71 -9.32
CA VAL A 230 -3.42 -15.78 -9.46
C VAL A 230 -4.18 -15.66 -10.80
N PRO A 231 -3.50 -15.58 -11.96
CA PRO A 231 -4.15 -15.33 -13.26
C PRO A 231 -5.23 -16.36 -13.63
N ALA A 232 -5.07 -17.61 -13.20
CA ALA A 232 -6.07 -18.66 -13.44
C ALA A 232 -7.41 -18.43 -12.71
N ARG A 233 -7.44 -17.55 -11.70
CA ARG A 233 -8.65 -17.16 -10.96
C ARG A 233 -9.17 -15.79 -11.36
N HIS A 234 -8.40 -15.02 -12.12
CA HIS A 234 -8.78 -13.67 -12.51
C HIS A 234 -9.86 -13.71 -13.58
N ALA A 235 -11.11 -13.45 -13.18
CA ALA A 235 -12.12 -12.94 -14.08
C ALA A 235 -11.99 -11.42 -14.10
N LYS A 236 -11.96 -10.76 -15.27
CA LYS A 236 -11.91 -9.28 -15.31
C LYS A 236 -13.08 -8.71 -14.49
N HIS A 237 -12.80 -8.01 -13.39
CA HIS A 237 -13.82 -7.58 -12.45
C HIS A 237 -14.16 -6.09 -12.68
N VAL A 238 -15.43 -5.77 -12.92
CA VAL A 238 -15.94 -4.41 -12.66
C VAL A 238 -16.31 -4.37 -11.18
N VAL A 239 -15.64 -3.53 -10.40
CA VAL A 239 -15.69 -3.60 -8.94
C VAL A 239 -16.50 -2.45 -8.35
N ALA A 240 -17.53 -2.79 -7.58
CA ALA A 240 -18.08 -1.88 -6.59
C ALA A 240 -17.18 -1.91 -5.33
N SER A 241 -16.37 -0.87 -5.11
CA SER A 241 -15.54 -0.73 -3.89
C SER A 241 -16.39 -0.86 -2.62
N LEU A 242 -15.85 -1.54 -1.59
CA LEU A 242 -16.49 -1.67 -0.27
C LEU A 242 -16.46 -0.36 0.53
N VAL A 243 -15.70 0.64 0.11
CA VAL A 243 -15.76 2.00 0.66
C VAL A 243 -16.97 2.71 0.03
N PRO A 244 -18.03 3.08 0.77
CA PRO A 244 -19.29 3.58 0.21
C PRO A 244 -19.22 5.00 -0.35
N SER A 245 -18.36 5.85 0.20
CA SER A 245 -18.15 7.23 -0.24
C SER A 245 -16.76 7.71 0.16
N ASP A 246 -16.34 8.81 -0.42
CA ASP A 246 -15.15 9.59 -0.03
C ASP A 246 -15.16 9.95 1.46
N THR A 247 -16.29 10.40 2.00
CA THR A 247 -16.46 10.78 3.41
C THR A 247 -16.17 9.59 4.32
N VAL A 248 -16.66 8.40 3.98
CA VAL A 248 -16.36 7.17 4.72
C VAL A 248 -14.90 6.78 4.54
N GLY A 249 -14.34 6.91 3.33
CA GLY A 249 -12.93 6.65 3.07
C GLY A 249 -12.00 7.53 3.92
N ILE A 250 -12.29 8.83 4.00
CA ILE A 250 -11.55 9.79 4.82
C ILE A 250 -11.69 9.46 6.32
N ASP A 251 -12.88 9.05 6.77
CA ASP A 251 -13.08 8.59 8.15
C ASP A 251 -12.24 7.35 8.46
N LEU A 252 -12.18 6.38 7.53
CA LEU A 252 -11.31 5.20 7.64
C LEU A 252 -9.83 5.57 7.69
N MET A 253 -9.39 6.61 6.96
CA MET A 253 -8.00 7.09 7.03
C MET A 253 -7.68 7.71 8.39
N ARG A 254 -8.58 8.54 8.94
CA ARG A 254 -8.41 9.13 10.28
C ARG A 254 -8.31 8.04 11.34
N LYS A 255 -9.24 7.11 11.30
CA LYS A 255 -9.30 5.96 12.20
C LYS A 255 -8.10 5.02 12.03
N GLY A 256 -7.64 4.85 10.81
CA GLY A 256 -6.49 4.04 10.46
C GLY A 256 -5.15 4.69 10.82
N HIS A 257 -5.14 5.93 11.32
CA HIS A 257 -3.95 6.75 11.60
C HIS A 257 -3.16 7.18 10.36
N ASP A 258 -3.72 6.98 9.17
CA ASP A 258 -3.09 7.33 7.89
C ASP A 258 -2.87 8.84 7.73
N LEU A 259 -3.57 9.67 8.52
CA LEU A 259 -3.49 11.13 8.51
C LEU A 259 -2.65 11.72 9.67
N ASP A 260 -2.09 10.88 10.54
CA ASP A 260 -1.34 11.33 11.72
C ASP A 260 -0.01 12.00 11.33
N THR A 261 0.34 13.11 11.97
CA THR A 261 1.57 13.87 11.64
C THR A 261 2.84 13.22 12.21
N VAL A 262 3.87 13.08 11.38
CA VAL A 262 5.23 12.72 11.83
C VAL A 262 6.13 13.96 11.92
N PRO A 263 6.98 14.11 12.97
CA PRO A 263 7.89 15.24 13.08
C PRO A 263 8.79 15.39 11.84
N GLY A 264 8.68 16.54 11.16
CA GLY A 264 9.50 16.88 9.98
C GLY A 264 8.95 16.45 8.62
N GLY A 265 7.75 15.86 8.54
CA GLY A 265 7.12 15.46 7.27
C GLY A 265 6.31 16.59 6.62
N SER A 266 6.73 17.06 5.44
CA SER A 266 6.05 18.13 4.68
C SER A 266 4.77 17.68 3.96
N GLU A 267 4.60 16.38 3.72
CA GLU A 267 3.47 15.85 2.94
C GLU A 267 2.12 15.98 3.67
N HIS A 268 2.12 16.01 5.00
CA HIS A 268 0.92 15.97 5.83
C HIS A 268 0.07 17.24 5.82
N GLU A 269 0.67 18.42 5.61
CA GLU A 269 -0.10 19.68 5.59
C GLU A 269 -1.10 19.66 4.41
N SER A 270 -0.64 19.21 3.25
CA SER A 270 -1.45 19.18 2.02
C SER A 270 -2.53 18.08 2.01
N ILE A 271 -2.27 16.90 2.60
CA ILE A 271 -3.31 15.86 2.78
C ILE A 271 -4.43 16.33 3.71
N ASN A 272 -4.07 17.05 4.78
CA ASN A 272 -5.03 17.58 5.75
C ASN A 272 -5.87 18.74 5.19
N ASP A 273 -5.32 19.54 4.27
CA ASP A 273 -6.05 20.62 3.64
C ASP A 273 -7.11 20.11 2.64
N HIS A 274 -6.81 19.07 1.85
CA HIS A 274 -7.81 18.43 0.99
C HIS A 274 -8.94 17.76 1.78
N THR A 275 -8.63 17.10 2.90
CA THR A 275 -9.67 16.54 3.79
C THR A 275 -10.50 17.60 4.54
N ARG A 276 -10.02 18.85 4.62
CA ARG A 276 -10.81 20.01 5.08
C ARG A 276 -11.68 20.57 3.97
N ALA A 277 -11.20 20.62 2.73
CA ALA A 277 -11.96 21.06 1.57
C ALA A 277 -13.16 20.14 1.27
N ALA A 278 -12.98 18.81 1.33
CA ALA A 278 -14.05 17.82 1.19
C ALA A 278 -15.11 17.87 2.33
N ARG A 279 -14.88 18.63 3.40
CA ARG A 279 -15.90 18.90 4.43
C ARG A 279 -16.74 20.15 4.13
N ALA A 280 -16.26 21.01 3.22
CA ALA A 280 -16.90 22.28 2.91
C ALA A 280 -17.92 22.17 1.76
N ASP A 281 -17.86 21.11 0.95
CA ASP A 281 -18.76 20.90 -0.21
C ASP A 281 -20.06 20.15 0.11
N GLY A 282 -20.14 19.47 1.26
CA GLY A 282 -21.37 19.22 2.01
C GLY A 282 -22.60 18.79 1.21
N SER A 283 -22.46 17.87 0.26
CA SER A 283 -23.62 17.23 -0.36
C SER A 283 -24.20 16.17 0.59
N VAL A 284 -25.34 16.54 1.19
CA VAL A 284 -26.27 15.67 1.93
C VAL A 284 -26.88 14.62 1.01
#